data_AF-A0A0A0LXY1-F1
#
_entry.id   AF-A0A0A0LXY1-F1
#
_cell.length_a   1.000
_cell.length_b   1.000
_cell.length_c   1.000
_cell.angle_alpha   90.00
_cell.angle_beta   90.00
_cell.angle_gamma   90.00
#
_symmetry.space_group_name_H-M   'P 1'
#
loop_
_entity.id
_entity.type
_entity.pdbx_description
1 polymer ?
#
loop_
_entity_poly.entity_id
_entity_poly.type
_entity_poly.pdbx_seq_one_letter_code
_entity_poly.pdbx_strand_id
1 'polypeptide(L)'
;MKTRFSELGLKRNDCIEMSWIQSVLFFADFSIDAPLEVLMDRSSPQISDAFFTAKSDYVTSPISENGLEGLWSKLLEEDKSELIFTPYGGKMSQISESQIPFPHREGRIFGIQYLATWDNANENEKHLSWIREVYAYMESYVSKSPRAAYLNYRDLDLGTNYGRNTSYEEAKVWGLKYFSDNFKRLVRVKTKVDPSNFFWNEQSIPLLYHYEDDTKVTKVHSGLDFEIIQER
;
A
#
# COMPACT_ATOMS: atom_id res chain seq x y z
N MET A 1 8.90 -28.05 -3.13
CA MET A 1 9.59 -27.49 -4.32
C MET A 1 9.61 -28.47 -5.48
N LYS A 2 10.31 -29.61 -5.43
CA LYS A 2 10.39 -30.57 -6.55
C LYS A 2 9.06 -31.03 -7.17
N THR A 3 7.96 -31.06 -6.41
CA THR A 3 6.64 -31.51 -6.88
C THR A 3 5.65 -30.39 -7.20
N ARG A 4 5.94 -29.15 -6.81
CA ARG A 4 5.00 -28.01 -6.94
C ARG A 4 5.58 -26.81 -7.70
N PHE A 5 6.90 -26.73 -7.83
CA PHE A 5 7.60 -25.66 -8.54
C PHE A 5 9.02 -26.15 -8.91
N SER A 6 9.09 -27.07 -9.88
CA SER A 6 10.33 -27.70 -10.33
C SER A 6 11.18 -26.79 -11.22
N GLU A 7 10.54 -25.84 -11.88
CA GLU A 7 11.09 -24.86 -12.81
C GLU A 7 12.14 -23.96 -12.14
N LEU A 8 11.98 -23.68 -10.83
CA LEU A 8 12.97 -22.93 -10.05
C LEU A 8 14.31 -23.65 -9.93
N GLY A 9 14.33 -24.98 -10.08
CA GLY A 9 15.58 -25.76 -10.03
C GLY A 9 16.26 -25.83 -8.66
N LEU A 10 15.56 -25.49 -7.56
CA LEU A 10 16.10 -25.43 -6.20
C LEU A 10 16.75 -26.76 -5.75
N LYS A 11 17.99 -26.68 -5.28
CA LYS A 11 18.79 -27.80 -4.76
C LYS A 11 18.98 -27.67 -3.25
N ARG A 12 19.41 -28.77 -2.62
CA ARG A 12 19.67 -28.80 -1.17
C ARG A 12 20.75 -27.79 -0.75
N ASN A 13 21.78 -27.63 -1.57
CA ASN A 13 22.90 -26.72 -1.27
C ASN A 13 22.54 -25.23 -1.41
N ASP A 14 21.38 -24.92 -1.99
CA ASP A 14 20.84 -23.55 -2.05
C ASP A 14 20.04 -23.21 -0.79
N CYS A 15 19.76 -24.21 0.07
CA CYS A 15 18.97 -24.05 1.29
C CYS A 15 19.90 -23.94 2.50
N ILE A 16 19.65 -22.96 3.37
CA ILE A 16 20.36 -22.79 4.63
C ILE A 16 19.36 -23.03 5.76
N GLU A 17 19.62 -24.02 6.61
CA GLU A 17 18.83 -24.25 7.82
C GLU A 17 19.33 -23.34 8.94
N MET A 18 18.42 -22.63 9.59
CA MET A 18 18.72 -21.67 10.64
C MET A 18 17.54 -21.53 11.59
N SER A 19 17.76 -20.94 12.76
CA SER A 19 16.67 -20.58 13.68
C SER A 19 15.79 -19.46 13.11
N TRP A 20 14.57 -19.30 13.64
CA TRP A 20 13.68 -18.23 13.20
C TRP A 20 14.34 -16.84 13.34
N ILE A 21 15.05 -16.57 14.43
CA ILE A 21 15.68 -15.25 14.63
C ILE A 21 16.85 -15.00 13.67
N GLN A 22 17.60 -16.04 13.29
CA GLN A 22 18.62 -15.93 12.24
C GLN A 22 17.99 -15.67 10.87
N SER A 23 16.79 -16.19 10.60
CA SER A 23 16.07 -15.86 9.36
C SER A 23 15.68 -14.38 9.30
N VAL A 24 15.39 -13.76 10.46
CA VAL A 24 15.14 -12.31 10.53
C VAL A 24 16.38 -11.52 10.13
N LEU A 25 17.57 -11.93 10.61
CA LEU A 25 18.84 -11.34 10.18
C LEU A 25 19.05 -11.49 8.67
N PHE A 26 18.85 -12.70 8.14
CA PHE A 26 19.00 -13.00 6.72
C PHE A 26 18.12 -12.11 5.84
N PHE A 27 16.83 -11.98 6.16
CA PHE A 27 15.91 -11.13 5.40
C PHE A 27 16.12 -9.62 5.60
N ALA A 28 16.91 -9.22 6.60
CA ALA A 28 17.32 -7.84 6.83
C ALA A 28 18.75 -7.55 6.32
N ASP A 29 19.26 -8.40 5.43
CA ASP A 29 20.60 -8.32 4.81
C ASP A 29 21.77 -8.29 5.81
N PHE A 30 21.56 -8.81 7.02
CA PHE A 30 22.64 -9.06 7.96
C PHE A 30 23.24 -10.46 7.76
N SER A 31 24.50 -10.62 8.18
CA SER A 31 25.08 -11.97 8.34
C SER A 31 24.24 -12.78 9.32
N ILE A 32 23.98 -14.06 9.00
CA ILE A 32 23.25 -14.99 9.88
C ILE A 32 23.99 -15.30 11.20
N ASP A 33 25.29 -14.99 11.23
CA ASP A 33 26.16 -15.13 12.40
C ASP A 33 26.37 -13.80 13.15
N ALA A 34 25.66 -12.73 12.74
CA ALA A 34 25.75 -11.44 13.42
C ALA A 34 25.19 -11.52 14.86
N PRO A 35 25.74 -10.74 15.80
CA PRO A 35 25.17 -10.62 17.14
C PRO A 35 23.74 -10.07 17.05
N LEU A 36 22.80 -10.63 17.82
CA LEU A 36 21.37 -10.25 17.74
C LEU A 36 21.13 -8.78 18.13
N GLU A 37 22.08 -8.18 18.84
CA GLU A 37 22.10 -6.77 19.22
C GLU A 37 22.02 -5.83 18.00
N VAL A 38 22.40 -6.28 16.80
CA VAL A 38 22.20 -5.49 15.56
C VAL A 38 20.71 -5.20 15.31
N LEU A 39 19.79 -6.06 15.74
CA LEU A 39 18.34 -5.83 15.66
C LEU A 39 17.85 -4.80 16.68
N MET A 40 18.66 -4.49 17.70
CA MET A 40 18.38 -3.44 18.69
C MET A 40 18.95 -2.08 18.25
N ASP A 41 19.79 -2.05 17.22
CA ASP A 41 20.37 -0.84 16.69
C ASP A 41 19.31 -0.03 15.92
N ARG A 42 19.10 1.22 16.37
CA ARG A 42 18.19 2.18 15.74
C ARG A 42 18.94 3.30 15.00
N SER A 43 20.27 3.23 14.98
CA SER A 43 21.17 4.22 14.39
C SER A 43 21.65 3.84 13.00
N SER A 44 21.54 2.56 12.62
CA SER A 44 21.97 2.08 11.30
C SER A 44 20.98 2.48 10.20
N PRO A 45 21.40 3.28 9.21
CA PRO A 45 20.59 3.58 8.04
C PRO A 45 20.69 2.40 7.07
N GLN A 46 20.10 1.25 7.42
CA GLN A 46 19.86 0.21 6.42
C GLN A 46 18.90 0.71 5.31
N ILE A 47 18.10 1.72 5.65
CA ILE A 47 17.42 2.59 4.70
C ILE A 47 18.37 3.76 4.49
N SER A 48 19.06 3.79 3.35
CA SER A 48 20.01 4.85 3.01
C SER A 48 19.37 6.23 3.11
N ASP A 49 20.19 7.28 3.22
CA ASP A 49 19.76 8.68 3.01
C ASP A 49 19.22 8.96 1.58
N ALA A 50 18.95 7.90 0.80
CA ALA A 50 18.41 8.03 -0.54
C ALA A 50 16.94 8.42 -0.49
N PHE A 51 16.55 9.26 -1.44
CA PHE A 51 15.15 9.50 -1.75
C PHE A 51 14.55 8.21 -2.31
N PHE A 52 13.26 8.01 -2.09
CA PHE A 52 12.54 6.88 -2.66
C PHE A 52 11.12 7.27 -3.06
N THR A 53 10.56 6.48 -3.98
CA THR A 53 9.13 6.49 -4.30
C THR A 53 8.63 5.07 -4.37
N ALA A 54 7.40 4.85 -3.90
CA ALA A 54 6.81 3.54 -3.85
C ALA A 54 5.33 3.56 -4.27
N LYS A 55 4.90 2.48 -4.91
CA LYS A 55 3.49 2.20 -5.22
C LYS A 55 3.19 0.73 -4.94
N SER A 56 1.90 0.38 -4.88
CA SER A 56 1.51 -1.00 -4.62
C SER A 56 0.28 -1.42 -5.40
N ASP A 57 0.23 -2.70 -5.75
CA ASP A 57 -0.89 -3.35 -6.40
C ASP A 57 -1.16 -4.73 -5.82
N TYR A 58 -2.33 -5.26 -6.14
CA TYR A 58 -2.68 -6.65 -5.88
C TYR A 58 -3.07 -7.36 -7.17
N VAL A 59 -2.53 -8.55 -7.39
CA VAL A 59 -2.82 -9.37 -8.56
C VAL A 59 -3.88 -10.42 -8.21
N THR A 60 -4.87 -10.56 -9.09
CA THR A 60 -6.03 -11.46 -8.92
C THR A 60 -6.07 -12.59 -9.94
N SER A 61 -5.36 -12.44 -11.06
CA SER A 61 -5.18 -13.44 -12.12
C SER A 61 -3.72 -13.39 -12.61
N PRO A 62 -3.12 -14.50 -13.08
CA PRO A 62 -1.76 -14.48 -13.58
C PRO A 62 -1.54 -13.43 -14.67
N ILE A 63 -0.45 -12.67 -14.57
CA ILE A 63 0.00 -11.72 -15.59
C ILE A 63 0.48 -12.54 -16.80
N SER A 64 0.12 -12.13 -18.01
CA SER A 64 0.58 -12.81 -19.23
C SER A 64 2.09 -12.66 -19.42
N GLU A 65 2.70 -13.58 -20.17
CA GLU A 65 4.13 -13.52 -20.50
C GLU A 65 4.51 -12.18 -21.17
N ASN A 66 3.76 -11.76 -22.20
CA ASN A 66 3.95 -10.45 -22.82
C ASN A 66 3.79 -9.27 -21.83
N GLY A 67 2.92 -9.42 -20.81
CA GLY A 67 2.75 -8.43 -19.75
C GLY A 67 3.98 -8.36 -18.83
N LEU A 68 4.60 -9.51 -18.54
CA LEU A 68 5.84 -9.59 -17.78
C LEU A 68 7.05 -9.10 -18.58
N GLU A 69 7.13 -9.41 -19.88
CA GLU A 69 8.18 -8.91 -20.77
C GLU A 69 8.15 -7.39 -20.87
N GLY A 70 6.97 -6.78 -21.05
CA GLY A 70 6.85 -5.32 -21.09
C GLY A 70 7.14 -4.68 -19.74
N LEU A 71 6.73 -5.30 -18.62
CA LEU A 71 7.12 -4.86 -17.27
C LEU A 71 8.64 -4.89 -17.10
N TRP A 72 9.30 -5.96 -17.56
CA TRP A 72 10.74 -6.11 -17.52
C TRP A 72 11.45 -5.02 -18.33
N SER A 73 10.99 -4.72 -19.55
CA SER A 73 11.56 -3.63 -20.35
C SER A 73 11.52 -2.29 -19.62
N LYS A 74 10.43 -1.99 -18.91
CA LYS A 74 10.31 -0.74 -18.14
C LYS A 74 11.22 -0.68 -16.92
N LEU A 75 11.53 -1.82 -16.30
CA LEU A 75 12.50 -1.84 -15.19
C LEU A 75 13.91 -1.47 -15.66
N LEU A 76 14.28 -1.85 -16.89
CA LEU A 76 15.57 -1.52 -17.48
C LEU A 76 15.71 -0.03 -17.84
N GLU A 77 14.63 0.75 -17.80
CA GLU A 77 14.63 2.20 -18.02
C GLU A 77 15.05 3.00 -16.77
N GLU A 78 15.07 2.38 -15.59
CA GLU A 78 15.38 3.03 -14.31
C GLU A 78 16.64 2.45 -13.66
N ASP A 79 17.48 3.33 -13.13
CA ASP A 79 18.84 2.97 -12.69
C ASP A 79 18.84 2.12 -11.41
N LYS A 80 17.94 2.44 -10.47
CA LYS A 80 17.81 1.77 -9.17
C LYS A 80 16.34 1.52 -8.86
N SER A 81 15.78 0.49 -9.48
CA SER A 81 14.39 0.05 -9.27
C SER A 81 14.29 -1.37 -8.73
N GLU A 82 13.21 -1.65 -8.01
CA GLU A 82 12.90 -2.98 -7.49
C GLU A 82 11.39 -3.28 -7.63
N LEU A 83 11.07 -4.53 -7.98
CA LEU A 83 9.73 -5.09 -7.86
C LEU A 83 9.73 -6.24 -6.85
N ILE A 84 8.93 -6.09 -5.79
CA ILE A 84 8.78 -7.11 -4.76
C ILE A 84 7.42 -7.79 -4.91
N PHE A 85 7.43 -9.06 -5.29
CA PHE A 85 6.24 -9.90 -5.39
C PHE A 85 6.07 -10.73 -4.11
N THR A 86 5.08 -10.39 -3.29
CA THR A 86 4.80 -11.11 -2.03
C THR A 86 3.60 -12.05 -2.21
N PRO A 87 3.77 -13.38 -2.12
CA PRO A 87 2.68 -14.33 -2.34
C PRO A 87 1.59 -14.22 -1.27
N TYR A 88 0.34 -14.23 -1.71
CA TYR A 88 -0.86 -14.33 -0.88
C TYR A 88 -1.42 -15.76 -0.94
N GLY A 89 -2.51 -16.02 -0.23
CA GLY A 89 -3.03 -17.37 -0.01
C GLY A 89 -2.89 -17.82 1.44
N GLY A 90 -2.96 -19.13 1.67
CA GLY A 90 -2.74 -19.73 2.99
C GLY A 90 -3.65 -19.10 4.06
N LYS A 91 -3.05 -18.59 5.14
CA LYS A 91 -3.81 -17.97 6.23
C LYS A 91 -4.50 -16.68 5.81
N MET A 92 -3.94 -15.92 4.88
CA MET A 92 -4.52 -14.64 4.44
C MET A 92 -5.88 -14.81 3.78
N SER A 93 -6.11 -15.93 3.09
CA SER A 93 -7.40 -16.25 2.45
C SER A 93 -8.45 -16.80 3.43
N GLN A 94 -8.07 -17.15 4.66
CA GLN A 94 -9.01 -17.67 5.67
C GLN A 94 -9.57 -16.57 6.57
N ILE A 95 -9.05 -15.35 6.46
CA ILE A 95 -9.44 -14.20 7.27
C ILE A 95 -10.48 -13.42 6.48
N SER A 96 -11.63 -13.09 7.09
CA SER A 96 -12.64 -12.27 6.42
C SER A 96 -12.08 -10.88 6.11
N GLU A 97 -12.39 -10.36 4.92
CA GLU A 97 -12.01 -8.99 4.51
C GLU A 97 -12.47 -7.93 5.51
N SER A 98 -13.58 -8.17 6.22
CA SER A 98 -14.15 -7.23 7.19
C SER A 98 -13.69 -7.42 8.64
N GLN A 99 -12.86 -8.44 8.90
CA GLN A 99 -12.42 -8.79 10.25
C GLN A 99 -11.61 -7.66 10.89
N ILE A 100 -10.75 -7.01 10.10
CA ILE A 100 -9.96 -5.83 10.48
C ILE A 100 -9.94 -4.83 9.31
N PRO A 101 -9.44 -3.58 9.48
CA PRO A 101 -9.46 -2.57 8.43
C PRO A 101 -8.80 -2.99 7.11
N PHE A 102 -7.72 -3.78 7.16
CA PHE A 102 -7.02 -4.29 5.99
C PHE A 102 -7.84 -5.36 5.25
N PRO A 103 -8.33 -5.08 4.02
CA PRO A 103 -9.34 -5.89 3.34
C PRO A 103 -8.76 -6.93 2.38
N HIS A 104 -7.49 -6.84 1.98
CA HIS A 104 -6.96 -7.62 0.87
C HIS A 104 -6.68 -9.07 1.30
N ARG A 105 -7.66 -9.97 1.14
CA ARG A 105 -7.64 -11.35 1.67
C ARG A 105 -7.76 -12.41 0.56
N GLU A 106 -8.88 -13.11 0.52
CA GLU A 106 -9.18 -14.13 -0.47
C GLU A 106 -9.23 -13.52 -1.89
N GLY A 107 -8.87 -14.31 -2.90
CA GLY A 107 -8.85 -13.85 -4.29
C GLY A 107 -7.64 -12.97 -4.68
N ARG A 108 -6.65 -12.80 -3.79
CA ARG A 108 -5.34 -12.20 -4.14
C ARG A 108 -4.29 -13.30 -4.32
N ILE A 109 -3.60 -13.32 -5.46
CA ILE A 109 -2.51 -14.25 -5.75
C ILE A 109 -1.21 -13.75 -5.09
N PHE A 110 -0.92 -12.47 -5.23
CA PHE A 110 0.21 -11.79 -4.59
C PHE A 110 -0.01 -10.27 -4.54
N GLY A 111 0.72 -9.60 -3.65
CA GLY A 111 0.91 -8.15 -3.67
C GLY A 111 2.19 -7.78 -4.42
N ILE A 112 2.20 -6.62 -5.08
CA ILE A 112 3.37 -6.03 -5.73
C ILE A 112 3.72 -4.74 -5.01
N GLN A 113 5.01 -4.54 -4.72
CA GLN A 113 5.56 -3.23 -4.42
C GLN A 113 6.47 -2.81 -5.57
N TYR A 114 6.25 -1.60 -6.08
CA TYR A 114 7.12 -0.91 -7.02
C TYR A 114 7.96 0.06 -6.20
N LEU A 115 9.28 0.04 -6.36
CA LEU A 115 10.20 0.91 -5.64
C LEU A 115 11.24 1.49 -6.60
N ALA A 116 11.54 2.77 -6.46
CA ALA A 116 12.74 3.39 -7.03
C ALA A 116 13.43 4.22 -5.95
N THR A 117 14.76 4.25 -5.99
CA THR A 117 15.60 5.00 -5.05
C THR A 117 16.66 5.82 -5.80
N TRP A 118 17.03 6.97 -5.26
CA TRP A 118 18.04 7.84 -5.89
C TRP A 118 18.68 8.78 -4.87
N ASP A 119 19.86 9.31 -5.22
CA ASP A 119 20.68 10.09 -4.28
C ASP A 119 20.55 11.61 -4.53
N ASN A 120 20.20 12.02 -5.75
CA ASN A 120 20.19 13.43 -6.18
C ASN A 120 18.77 13.99 -6.29
N ALA A 121 18.40 14.92 -5.41
CA ALA A 121 17.06 15.54 -5.41
C ALA A 121 16.67 16.22 -6.74
N ASN A 122 17.64 16.62 -7.58
CA ASN A 122 17.36 17.20 -8.89
C ASN A 122 16.75 16.18 -9.89
N GLU A 123 16.81 14.89 -9.57
CA GLU A 123 16.29 13.80 -10.40
C GLU A 123 14.89 13.34 -9.95
N ASN A 124 14.29 13.96 -8.93
CA ASN A 124 12.98 13.57 -8.38
C ASN A 124 11.92 13.35 -9.46
N GLU A 125 11.77 14.29 -10.40
CA GLU A 125 10.72 14.20 -11.42
C GLU A 125 10.94 13.03 -12.40
N LYS A 126 12.20 12.69 -12.70
CA LYS A 126 12.53 11.53 -13.54
C LYS A 126 11.98 10.24 -12.89
N HIS A 127 12.32 10.01 -11.63
CA HIS A 127 11.94 8.80 -10.89
C HIS A 127 10.43 8.75 -10.58
N LEU A 128 9.83 9.90 -10.28
CA LEU A 128 8.38 10.01 -10.09
C LEU A 128 7.61 9.77 -11.40
N SER A 129 8.10 10.25 -12.54
CA SER A 129 7.51 9.94 -13.85
C SER A 129 7.60 8.45 -14.15
N TRP A 130 8.79 7.86 -13.97
CA TRP A 130 9.01 6.44 -14.23
C TRP A 130 8.04 5.55 -13.43
N ILE A 131 7.91 5.75 -12.12
CA ILE A 131 7.03 4.89 -11.31
C ILE A 131 5.56 5.06 -11.70
N ARG A 132 5.14 6.26 -12.11
CA ARG A 132 3.78 6.51 -12.62
C ARG A 132 3.54 5.80 -13.94
N GLU A 133 4.53 5.76 -14.83
CA GLU A 133 4.45 5.04 -16.10
C GLU A 133 4.38 3.52 -15.92
N VAL A 134 5.21 2.95 -15.05
CA VAL A 134 5.16 1.51 -14.72
C VAL A 134 3.82 1.16 -14.07
N TYR A 135 3.35 1.99 -13.14
CA TYR A 135 2.06 1.79 -12.48
C TYR A 135 0.90 1.94 -13.47
N ALA A 136 0.95 2.88 -14.41
CA ALA A 136 -0.05 2.99 -15.48
C ALA A 136 -0.04 1.75 -16.38
N TYR A 137 1.13 1.27 -16.78
CA TYR A 137 1.28 0.05 -17.58
C TYR A 137 0.63 -1.17 -16.90
N MET A 138 0.77 -1.28 -15.57
CA MET A 138 0.24 -2.41 -14.80
C MET A 138 -1.28 -2.41 -14.61
N GLU A 139 -1.99 -1.33 -14.96
CA GLU A 139 -3.43 -1.16 -14.70
C GLU A 139 -4.29 -2.31 -15.24
N SER A 140 -3.95 -2.85 -16.41
CA SER A 140 -4.73 -3.92 -17.06
C SER A 140 -4.47 -5.32 -16.48
N TYR A 141 -3.43 -5.48 -15.65
CA TYR A 141 -2.97 -6.77 -15.13
C TYR A 141 -3.24 -6.98 -13.64
N VAL A 142 -3.71 -5.95 -12.95
CA VAL A 142 -3.90 -5.94 -11.49
C VAL A 142 -5.38 -5.86 -11.12
N SER A 143 -5.67 -5.85 -9.82
CA SER A 143 -7.02 -5.67 -9.30
C SER A 143 -7.68 -4.39 -9.86
N LYS A 144 -9.00 -4.44 -10.04
CA LYS A 144 -9.80 -3.34 -10.58
C LYS A 144 -11.11 -3.21 -9.82
N SER A 145 -11.64 -1.99 -9.80
CA SER A 145 -12.93 -1.64 -9.21
C SER A 145 -13.12 -2.06 -7.72
N PRO A 146 -12.32 -1.51 -6.79
CA PRO A 146 -11.23 -0.55 -6.98
C PRO A 146 -9.89 -1.23 -7.28
N ARG A 147 -8.96 -0.48 -7.88
CA ARG A 147 -7.54 -0.88 -7.93
C ARG A 147 -6.94 -0.79 -6.53
N ALA A 148 -6.72 -1.95 -5.92
CA ALA A 148 -6.34 -2.09 -4.52
C ALA A 148 -4.91 -1.61 -4.26
N ALA A 149 -4.71 -0.94 -3.12
CA ALA A 149 -3.42 -0.44 -2.67
C ALA A 149 -3.21 -0.75 -1.18
N TYR A 150 -1.98 -0.74 -0.70
CA TYR A 150 -1.65 -0.96 0.70
C TYR A 150 -1.33 0.35 1.43
N LEU A 151 -2.07 0.65 2.51
CA LEU A 151 -1.95 1.91 3.26
C LEU A 151 -0.53 2.22 3.74
N ASN A 152 0.25 1.20 4.14
CA ASN A 152 1.60 1.40 4.65
C ASN A 152 2.60 1.76 3.55
N TYR A 153 2.22 1.60 2.28
CA TYR A 153 2.92 2.14 1.11
C TYR A 153 2.13 3.34 0.59
N ARG A 154 2.10 4.39 1.41
CA ARG A 154 1.23 5.56 1.19
C ARG A 154 1.58 6.24 -0.13
N ASP A 155 0.58 6.33 -1.00
CA ASP A 155 0.68 6.95 -2.33
C ASP A 155 -0.32 8.11 -2.45
N LEU A 156 0.20 9.35 -2.48
CA LEU A 156 -0.62 10.56 -2.62
C LEU A 156 -1.16 10.75 -4.05
N ASP A 157 -0.60 10.07 -5.06
CA ASP A 157 -1.14 10.11 -6.42
C ASP A 157 -2.52 9.41 -6.52
N LEU A 158 -2.90 8.60 -5.51
CA LEU A 158 -4.24 8.00 -5.43
C LEU A 158 -5.36 9.00 -5.10
N GLY A 159 -4.98 10.20 -4.64
CA GLY A 159 -5.88 11.29 -4.23
C GLY A 159 -5.57 11.78 -2.82
N THR A 160 -5.91 13.04 -2.54
CA THR A 160 -5.64 13.68 -1.25
C THR A 160 -6.86 14.43 -0.72
N ASN A 161 -6.83 14.71 0.58
CA ASN A 161 -7.74 15.58 1.28
C ASN A 161 -7.29 17.03 1.10
N TYR A 162 -8.14 17.87 0.51
CA TYR A 162 -7.92 19.32 0.41
C TYR A 162 -8.42 20.02 1.70
N GLY A 163 -7.70 19.79 2.80
CA GLY A 163 -7.98 20.38 4.11
C GLY A 163 -8.82 19.50 5.05
N ARG A 164 -9.19 20.06 6.21
CA ARG A 164 -9.87 19.31 7.29
C ARG A 164 -11.34 18.99 7.02
N ASN A 165 -11.93 19.70 6.06
CA ASN A 165 -13.34 19.57 5.69
C ASN A 165 -13.55 18.65 4.47
N THR A 166 -12.59 17.78 4.14
CA THR A 166 -12.78 16.80 3.07
C THR A 166 -13.95 15.86 3.37
N SER A 167 -14.81 15.68 2.36
CA SER A 167 -16.01 14.86 2.42
C SER A 167 -15.70 13.37 2.26
N TYR A 168 -16.67 12.54 2.65
CA TYR A 168 -16.63 11.11 2.32
C TYR A 168 -16.52 10.86 0.81
N GLU A 169 -17.23 11.65 0.00
CA GLU A 169 -17.31 11.46 -1.46
C GLU A 169 -15.99 11.77 -2.17
N GLU A 170 -15.22 12.74 -1.66
CA GLU A 170 -13.86 13.02 -2.14
C GLU A 170 -12.89 11.94 -1.67
N ALA A 171 -12.93 11.59 -0.38
CA ALA A 171 -11.99 10.66 0.20
C ALA A 171 -12.20 9.20 -0.25
N LYS A 172 -13.42 8.81 -0.64
CA LYS A 172 -13.69 7.41 -1.06
C LYS A 172 -12.88 7.02 -2.30
N VAL A 173 -12.42 7.99 -3.11
CA VAL A 173 -11.58 7.75 -4.31
C VAL A 173 -10.30 6.98 -3.95
N TRP A 174 -9.59 7.41 -2.90
CA TRP A 174 -8.42 6.71 -2.38
C TRP A 174 -8.79 5.71 -1.27
N GLY A 175 -9.81 6.02 -0.46
CA GLY A 175 -10.22 5.22 0.70
C GLY A 175 -10.65 3.81 0.34
N LEU A 176 -11.40 3.64 -0.76
CA LEU A 176 -11.80 2.33 -1.24
C LEU A 176 -10.62 1.50 -1.78
N LYS A 177 -9.56 2.14 -2.28
CA LYS A 177 -8.34 1.43 -2.73
C LYS A 177 -7.60 0.80 -1.56
N TYR A 178 -7.49 1.52 -0.43
CA TYR A 178 -6.81 1.00 0.76
C TYR A 178 -7.68 0.05 1.60
N PHE A 179 -8.98 0.34 1.72
CA PHE A 179 -9.84 -0.31 2.71
C PHE A 179 -11.05 -1.05 2.13
N SER A 180 -11.28 -0.96 0.81
CA SER A 180 -12.46 -1.54 0.16
C SER A 180 -13.74 -1.18 0.95
N ASP A 181 -14.66 -2.12 1.15
CA ASP A 181 -15.91 -1.87 1.85
C ASP A 181 -15.75 -1.50 3.33
N ASN A 182 -14.56 -1.73 3.92
CA ASN A 182 -14.28 -1.33 5.31
C ASN A 182 -14.20 0.19 5.48
N PHE A 183 -14.00 0.96 4.40
CA PHE A 183 -13.84 2.40 4.48
C PHE A 183 -15.01 3.09 5.17
N LYS A 184 -16.25 2.71 4.84
CA LYS A 184 -17.46 3.30 5.46
C LYS A 184 -17.54 3.05 6.96
N ARG A 185 -17.12 1.86 7.41
CA ARG A 185 -17.04 1.53 8.84
C ARG A 185 -15.97 2.37 9.54
N LEU A 186 -14.84 2.59 8.89
CA LEU A 186 -13.75 3.43 9.42
C LEU A 186 -14.17 4.89 9.60
N VAL A 187 -14.87 5.47 8.62
CA VAL A 187 -15.39 6.83 8.68
C VAL A 187 -16.36 7.00 9.86
N ARG A 188 -17.23 6.01 10.11
CA ARG A 188 -18.11 5.98 11.30
C ARG A 188 -17.33 5.97 12.61
N VAL A 189 -16.27 5.17 12.71
CA VAL A 189 -15.42 5.12 13.91
C VAL A 189 -14.72 6.44 14.11
N LYS A 190 -14.06 6.97 13.08
CA LYS A 190 -13.38 8.27 13.09
C LYS A 190 -14.30 9.39 13.56
N THR A 191 -15.52 9.45 13.02
CA THR A 191 -16.54 10.44 13.42
C THR A 191 -16.88 10.38 14.91
N LYS A 192 -16.92 9.17 15.49
CA LYS A 192 -17.25 8.98 16.90
C LYS A 192 -16.08 9.32 17.84
N VAL A 193 -14.86 8.95 17.46
CA VAL A 193 -13.69 9.01 18.36
C VAL A 193 -12.89 10.31 18.22
N ASP A 194 -13.00 10.99 17.09
CA ASP A 194 -12.35 12.27 16.82
C ASP A 194 -13.28 13.20 16.01
N PRO A 195 -14.38 13.69 16.63
CA PRO A 195 -15.39 14.51 15.95
C PRO A 195 -14.87 15.88 15.52
N SER A 196 -13.77 16.37 16.10
CA SER A 196 -13.10 17.62 15.72
C SER A 196 -12.12 17.46 14.55
N ASN A 197 -11.95 16.23 14.05
CA ASN A 197 -10.94 15.87 13.06
C ASN A 197 -9.53 16.38 13.45
N PHE A 198 -9.17 16.27 14.73
CA PHE A 198 -7.89 16.74 15.25
C PHE A 198 -6.73 15.94 14.66
N PHE A 199 -6.88 14.62 14.58
CA PHE A 199 -5.88 13.72 13.97
C PHE A 199 -6.08 13.65 12.46
N TRP A 200 -5.51 14.62 11.75
CA TRP A 200 -5.67 14.78 10.31
C TRP A 200 -4.34 14.82 9.55
N ASN A 201 -4.36 14.32 8.31
CA ASN A 201 -3.35 14.49 7.26
C ASN A 201 -4.00 14.35 5.87
N GLU A 202 -3.20 14.45 4.81
CA GLU A 202 -3.58 14.47 3.39
C GLU A 202 -4.31 13.20 2.92
N GLN A 203 -4.27 12.09 3.66
CA GLN A 203 -5.05 10.87 3.39
C GLN A 203 -5.64 10.29 4.67
N SER A 204 -6.03 11.15 5.61
CA SER A 204 -6.74 10.74 6.82
C SER A 204 -8.19 10.42 6.50
N ILE A 205 -8.75 9.42 7.20
CA ILE A 205 -10.17 9.06 7.07
C ILE A 205 -11.01 10.30 7.43
N PRO A 206 -11.97 10.72 6.58
CA PRO A 206 -12.78 11.91 6.84
C PRO A 206 -13.84 11.66 7.92
N LEU A 207 -14.55 12.72 8.28
CA LEU A 207 -15.79 12.62 9.06
C LEU A 207 -16.98 12.32 8.15
N LEU A 208 -18.09 11.83 8.72
CA LEU A 208 -19.36 11.71 8.00
C LEU A 208 -20.04 13.06 7.74
N TYR A 209 -19.71 14.08 8.53
CA TYR A 209 -20.39 15.36 8.57
C TYR A 209 -19.40 16.51 8.36
N HIS A 210 -19.87 17.62 7.81
CA HIS A 210 -19.12 18.88 7.72
C HIS A 210 -19.56 19.85 8.80
N TYR A 211 -18.60 20.60 9.36
CA TYR A 211 -18.88 21.80 10.14
C TYR A 211 -18.69 23.00 9.19
N GLU A 212 -19.78 23.70 8.88
CA GLU A 212 -19.72 25.04 8.29
C GLU A 212 -19.75 26.06 9.44
N ASP A 213 -18.63 26.77 9.61
CA ASP A 213 -18.42 27.88 10.54
C ASP A 213 -19.02 27.72 11.95
N ASP A 214 -18.57 26.73 12.74
CA ASP A 214 -18.90 26.50 14.17
C ASP A 214 -20.40 26.54 14.57
N THR A 215 -21.30 26.63 13.59
CA THR A 215 -22.73 26.95 13.76
C THR A 215 -23.62 25.98 13.02
N LYS A 216 -23.12 25.29 11.98
CA LYS A 216 -23.89 24.31 11.21
C LYS A 216 -23.20 22.96 11.10
N VAL A 217 -23.91 21.91 11.50
CA VAL A 217 -23.49 20.50 11.32
C VAL A 217 -24.32 19.88 10.21
N THR A 218 -23.67 19.46 9.14
CA THR A 218 -24.36 18.94 7.96
C THR A 218 -24.01 17.46 7.77
N LYS A 219 -25.03 16.60 7.79
CA LYS A 219 -24.93 15.17 7.47
C LYS A 219 -24.85 14.96 5.98
N VAL A 220 -23.81 14.28 5.50
CA VAL A 220 -23.77 13.84 4.10
C VAL A 220 -24.34 12.44 4.01
N HIS A 221 -25.49 12.29 3.35
CA HIS A 221 -26.13 10.99 3.11
C HIS A 221 -25.87 10.49 1.69
N SER A 222 -24.59 10.46 1.27
CA SER A 222 -24.13 10.06 -0.07
C SER A 222 -24.72 10.86 -1.25
N GLY A 223 -23.86 11.37 -2.13
CA GLY A 223 -24.27 12.32 -3.19
C GLY A 223 -24.35 13.77 -2.69
N LEU A 224 -25.13 14.62 -3.37
CA LEU A 224 -25.38 16.03 -3.01
C LEU A 224 -26.47 16.20 -1.92
N ASP A 225 -26.93 15.10 -1.32
CA ASP A 225 -27.97 15.15 -0.29
C ASP A 225 -27.36 15.38 1.09
N PHE A 226 -27.77 16.51 1.69
CA PHE A 226 -27.31 17.01 2.96
C PHE A 226 -28.47 17.21 3.93
N GLU A 227 -28.32 16.79 5.18
CA GLU A 227 -29.28 17.04 6.26
C GLU A 227 -28.61 17.91 7.33
N ILE A 228 -29.15 19.11 7.59
CA ILE A 228 -28.69 19.95 8.70
C ILE A 228 -29.14 19.27 10.01
N ILE A 229 -28.18 18.77 10.79
CA ILE A 229 -28.46 18.08 12.06
C ILE A 229 -28.47 19.07 13.22
N GLN A 230 -27.78 20.21 13.10
CA GLN A 230 -27.70 21.21 14.14
C GLN A 230 -27.41 22.59 13.56
N GLU A 231 -28.20 23.58 13.96
CA GLU A 231 -28.04 25.02 13.65
C GLU A 231 -28.06 25.76 15.00
N ARG A 232 -27.08 26.64 15.27
CA ARG A 232 -27.06 27.52 16.45
C ARG A 232 -27.39 28.95 16.07
#